data_AF-A0A9X8NSJ9-F1
#
_entry.id   AF-A0A9X8NSJ9-F1
#
_cell.length_a   1.000
_cell.length_b   1.000
_cell.length_c   1.000
_cell.angle_alpha   90.00
_cell.angle_beta   90.00
_cell.angle_gamma   90.00
#
_symmetry.space_group_name_H-M   'P 1'
#
loop_
_entity.id
_entity.type
_entity.pdbx_description
1 polymer ?
#
loop_
_entity_poly.entity_id
_entity_poly.type
_entity_poly.pdbx_seq_one_letter_code
_entity_poly.pdbx_strand_id
1 'polypeptide(L)'
;MLAMQAAAALTLFPMVAKLFMQALSPLSDGISEFMKRKFKNRELFIGLDWPILAGCSEVWVAIVLMVPVTLIFALILPGNGVLPFAGILNISLCAPALIVTGGNLIRMIILGTITTPIFLYVSTFFAGTITDLAHSTGAISLKAGQQITWSTLEYPVFRYIFAEASQFTILGFIFVAIWVVL
;
A
#
# COMPACT_ATOMS: atom_id res chain seq x y z
N MET A 1 9.15 -19.29 -16.23
CA MET A 1 10.15 -18.38 -15.59
C MET A 1 9.52 -17.39 -14.63
N LEU A 2 8.42 -16.70 -15.01
CA LEU A 2 7.72 -15.74 -14.14
C LEU A 2 7.35 -16.29 -12.76
N ALA A 3 6.78 -17.50 -12.70
CA ALA A 3 6.43 -18.14 -11.41
C ALA A 3 7.64 -18.37 -10.49
N MET A 4 8.81 -18.70 -11.07
CA MET A 4 10.04 -18.95 -10.32
C MET A 4 10.67 -17.64 -9.81
N GLN A 5 10.62 -16.59 -10.63
CA GLN A 5 11.03 -15.24 -10.23
C GLN A 5 10.11 -14.67 -9.15
N ALA A 6 8.79 -14.89 -9.28
CA ALA A 6 7.82 -14.48 -8.27
C ALA A 6 8.02 -15.23 -6.94
N ALA A 7 8.23 -16.55 -6.99
CA ALA A 7 8.52 -17.35 -5.81
C ALA A 7 9.83 -16.88 -5.11
N ALA A 8 10.89 -16.59 -5.87
CA ALA A 8 12.13 -16.06 -5.33
C ALA A 8 11.97 -14.65 -4.72
N ALA A 9 11.19 -13.78 -5.36
CA ALA A 9 10.92 -12.45 -4.84
C ALA A 9 10.11 -12.51 -3.54
N LEU A 10 9.06 -13.36 -3.48
CA LEU A 10 8.20 -13.51 -2.30
C LEU A 10 8.93 -14.11 -1.09
N THR A 11 9.98 -14.90 -1.30
CA THR A 11 10.78 -15.46 -0.21
C THR A 11 11.85 -14.48 0.28
N LEU A 12 12.48 -13.73 -0.61
CA LEU A 12 13.57 -12.82 -0.24
C LEU A 12 13.08 -11.49 0.34
N PHE A 13 12.00 -10.94 -0.19
CA PHE A 13 11.56 -9.59 0.15
C PHE A 13 11.20 -9.40 1.64
N PRO A 14 10.52 -10.34 2.34
CA PRO A 14 10.29 -10.22 3.78
C PRO A 14 11.59 -10.20 4.60
N MET A 15 12.59 -10.99 4.18
CA MET A 15 13.90 -11.03 4.84
C MET A 15 14.63 -9.69 4.67
N VAL A 16 14.68 -9.16 3.44
CA VAL A 16 15.34 -7.88 3.14
C VAL A 16 14.68 -6.73 3.89
N ALA A 17 13.34 -6.66 3.89
CA ALA A 17 12.61 -5.64 4.62
C ALA A 17 12.85 -5.73 6.14
N LYS A 18 12.87 -6.94 6.71
CA LYS A 18 13.22 -7.13 8.13
C LYS A 18 14.64 -6.63 8.46
N LEU A 19 15.63 -6.92 7.62
CA LEU A 19 17.00 -6.46 7.82
C LEU A 19 17.10 -4.93 7.72
N PHE A 20 16.42 -4.33 6.75
CA PHE A 20 16.33 -2.87 6.62
C PHE A 20 15.73 -2.23 7.87
N MET A 21 14.70 -2.86 8.45
CA MET A 21 14.08 -2.38 9.67
C MET A 21 14.97 -2.45 10.90
N GLN A 22 15.68 -3.57 11.06
CA GLN A 22 16.64 -3.72 12.16
C GLN A 22 17.75 -2.67 12.08
N ALA A 23 18.14 -2.25 10.88
CA ALA A 23 19.09 -1.15 10.70
C ALA A 23 18.48 0.23 11.01
N LEU A 24 17.19 0.44 10.74
CA LEU A 24 16.53 1.74 10.92
C LEU A 24 16.07 2.01 12.37
N SER A 25 15.70 0.98 13.13
CA SER A 25 15.29 1.10 14.54
C SER A 25 16.28 1.89 15.41
N PRO A 26 17.59 1.54 15.46
CA PRO A 26 18.54 2.27 16.30
C PRO A 26 18.74 3.73 15.86
N LEU A 27 18.57 4.02 14.57
CA LEU A 27 18.61 5.39 14.05
C LEU A 27 17.41 6.20 14.56
N SER A 28 16.21 5.61 14.51
CA SER A 28 14.98 6.23 15.01
C SER A 28 15.04 6.55 16.51
N ASP A 29 15.57 5.61 17.30
CA ASP A 29 15.74 5.79 18.74
C ASP A 29 16.74 6.91 19.05
N GLY A 30 17.87 6.97 18.31
CA GLY A 30 18.86 8.03 18.44
C GLY A 30 18.33 9.42 18.09
N ILE A 31 17.52 9.54 17.03
CA ILE A 31 16.86 10.80 16.66
C ILE A 31 15.86 11.21 17.73
N SER A 32 15.08 10.26 18.25
CA SER A 32 14.11 10.50 19.31
C SER A 32 14.79 11.00 20.59
N GLU A 33 15.92 10.40 20.97
CA GLU A 33 16.69 10.84 22.14
C GLU A 33 17.34 12.21 21.93
N PHE A 34 17.88 12.48 20.73
CA PHE A 34 18.41 13.80 20.37
C PHE A 34 17.34 14.89 20.47
N MET A 35 16.14 14.64 19.93
CA MET A 35 15.02 15.58 19.98
C MET A 35 14.53 15.82 21.41
N LYS A 36 14.44 14.77 22.24
CA LYS A 36 14.12 14.89 23.67
C LYS A 36 15.17 15.71 24.43
N ARG A 37 16.46 15.50 24.15
CA ARG A 37 17.57 16.28 24.75
C ARG A 37 17.55 17.74 24.33
N LYS A 38 17.11 18.04 23.10
CA LYS A 38 17.02 19.41 22.57
C LYS A 38 15.80 20.17 23.07
N PHE A 39 14.66 19.51 23.27
CA PHE A 39 13.38 20.13 23.63
C PHE A 39 12.90 19.75 25.05
N LYS A 40 13.80 19.78 26.04
CA LYS A 40 13.68 19.27 27.43
C LYS A 40 12.41 19.64 28.25
N ASN A 41 11.55 20.56 27.78
CA ASN A 41 10.39 21.07 28.52
C ASN A 41 9.06 20.99 27.74
N ARG A 42 8.99 20.23 26.64
CA ARG A 42 7.73 20.06 25.88
C ARG A 42 7.48 18.57 25.62
N GLU A 43 6.22 18.15 25.77
CA GLU A 43 5.78 16.84 25.29
C GLU A 43 5.86 16.84 23.76
N LEU A 44 6.87 16.15 23.24
CA LEU A 44 7.12 16.06 21.80
C LEU A 44 6.57 14.73 21.29
N PHE A 45 5.47 14.80 20.55
CA PHE A 45 4.94 13.65 19.80
C PHE A 45 5.68 13.56 18.46
N ILE A 46 6.56 12.56 18.33
CA ILE A 46 7.28 12.29 17.10
C ILE A 46 6.43 11.32 16.27
N GLY A 47 5.81 11.83 15.21
CA GLY A 47 5.20 10.98 14.19
C GLY A 47 6.29 10.21 13.47
N LEU A 48 6.25 8.88 13.55
CA LEU A 48 7.19 8.00 12.90
C LEU A 48 6.45 7.22 11.81
N ASP A 49 7.11 7.05 10.66
CA ASP A 49 6.52 6.36 9.52
C ASP A 49 6.26 4.87 9.85
N TRP A 50 5.42 4.21 9.05
CA TRP A 50 5.02 2.81 9.21
C TRP A 50 6.18 1.80 9.36
N PRO A 51 7.43 2.04 8.89
CA PRO A 51 8.55 1.16 9.17
C PRO A 51 8.63 0.72 10.64
N ILE A 52 8.37 1.60 11.61
CA ILE A 52 8.41 1.21 13.03
C ILE A 52 7.49 0.03 13.38
N LEU A 53 6.33 -0.06 12.74
CA LEU A 53 5.37 -1.15 12.94
C LEU A 53 5.78 -2.45 12.24
N ALA A 54 6.73 -2.39 11.31
CA ALA A 54 7.30 -3.58 10.68
C ALA A 54 8.18 -4.40 11.65
N GLY A 55 8.43 -3.92 12.88
CA GLY A 55 8.98 -4.74 13.97
C GLY A 55 7.98 -5.75 14.54
N CYS A 56 6.67 -5.52 14.36
CA CYS A 56 5.61 -6.42 14.83
C CYS A 56 5.51 -7.63 13.90
N SER A 57 5.66 -8.83 14.45
CA SER A 57 5.60 -10.08 13.67
C SER A 57 4.20 -10.31 13.09
N GLU A 58 3.17 -9.79 13.75
CA GLU A 58 1.77 -9.83 13.35
C GLU A 58 1.54 -9.20 11.97
N VAL A 59 2.23 -8.10 11.66
CA VAL A 59 2.16 -7.43 10.35
C VAL A 59 2.68 -8.36 9.26
N TRP A 60 3.84 -8.98 9.49
CA TRP A 60 4.45 -9.88 8.52
C TRP A 60 3.61 -11.14 8.30
N VAL A 61 3.07 -11.71 9.37
CA VAL A 61 2.17 -12.88 9.28
C VAL A 61 0.90 -12.51 8.51
N ALA A 62 0.30 -11.33 8.78
CA ALA A 62 -0.87 -10.86 8.05
C ALA A 62 -0.58 -10.67 6.55
N ILE A 63 0.55 -10.05 6.19
CA ILE A 63 0.97 -9.84 4.79
C ILE A 63 1.14 -11.19 4.08
N VAL A 64 1.86 -12.14 4.68
CA VAL A 64 2.09 -13.46 4.08
C VAL A 64 0.79 -14.23 3.89
N LEU A 65 -0.14 -14.16 4.84
CA LEU A 65 -1.46 -14.77 4.71
C LEU A 65 -2.36 -14.07 3.70
N MET A 66 -2.17 -12.76 3.49
CA MET A 66 -2.90 -11.95 2.51
C MET A 66 -2.46 -12.16 1.07
N VAL A 67 -1.21 -12.54 0.84
CA VAL A 67 -0.65 -12.82 -0.49
C VAL A 67 -1.55 -13.75 -1.32
N PRO A 68 -1.91 -14.98 -0.86
CA PRO A 68 -2.73 -15.88 -1.66
C PRO A 68 -4.15 -15.35 -1.86
N VAL A 69 -4.74 -14.74 -0.83
CA VAL A 69 -6.08 -14.15 -0.89
C VAL A 69 -6.13 -13.08 -1.99
N THR A 70 -5.13 -12.19 -2.02
CA THR A 70 -5.03 -11.11 -3.01
C THR A 70 -4.87 -11.64 -4.42
N LEU A 71 -4.06 -12.69 -4.62
CA LEU A 71 -3.91 -13.33 -5.92
C LEU A 71 -5.20 -13.99 -6.41
N ILE A 72 -5.94 -14.65 -5.52
CA ILE A 72 -7.25 -15.25 -5.85
C ILE A 72 -8.23 -14.15 -6.28
N PHE A 73 -8.32 -13.07 -5.51
CA PHE A 73 -9.18 -11.94 -5.87
C PHE A 73 -8.77 -11.32 -7.21
N ALA A 74 -7.48 -11.14 -7.47
CA ALA A 74 -7.01 -10.59 -8.74
C ALA A 74 -7.40 -11.46 -9.96
N LEU A 75 -7.54 -12.78 -9.79
CA LEU A 75 -7.96 -13.70 -10.85
C LEU A 75 -9.48 -13.78 -11.02
N ILE A 76 -10.24 -13.71 -9.92
CA ILE A 76 -11.70 -13.92 -9.93
C ILE A 76 -12.46 -12.61 -10.22
N LEU A 77 -11.92 -11.45 -9.84
CA LEU A 77 -12.63 -10.17 -9.95
C LEU A 77 -12.90 -9.79 -11.42
N PRO A 78 -14.17 -9.65 -11.84
CA PRO A 78 -14.51 -9.24 -13.19
C PRO A 78 -14.10 -7.78 -13.42
N GLY A 79 -13.42 -7.51 -14.54
CA GLY A 79 -12.95 -6.18 -14.91
C GLY A 79 -11.63 -5.76 -14.26
N ASN A 80 -10.97 -6.62 -13.49
CA ASN A 80 -9.62 -6.36 -12.99
C ASN A 80 -8.56 -6.64 -14.06
N GLY A 81 -7.80 -5.61 -14.44
CA GLY A 81 -6.67 -5.73 -15.37
C GLY A 81 -5.32 -5.87 -14.67
N VAL A 82 -5.28 -5.77 -13.34
CA VAL A 82 -4.04 -5.66 -12.58
C VAL A 82 -3.72 -6.96 -11.87
N LEU A 83 -2.58 -7.54 -12.21
CA LEU A 83 -2.04 -8.67 -11.47
C LEU A 83 -0.86 -8.17 -10.59
N PRO A 84 -1.05 -8.05 -9.26
CA PRO A 84 -0.18 -7.25 -8.40
C PRO A 84 1.16 -7.92 -8.06
N PHE A 85 1.82 -8.64 -9.00
CA PHE A 85 3.05 -9.40 -8.75
C PHE A 85 4.20 -8.58 -8.15
N ALA A 86 4.35 -7.33 -8.57
CA ALA A 86 5.41 -6.44 -8.08
C ALA A 86 5.11 -5.84 -6.69
N GLY A 87 3.83 -5.81 -6.28
CA GLY A 87 3.36 -5.15 -5.06
C GLY A 87 2.75 -6.08 -4.02
N ILE A 88 2.79 -7.41 -4.21
CA ILE A 88 2.06 -8.39 -3.36
C ILE A 88 2.38 -8.24 -1.86
N LEU A 89 3.61 -7.88 -1.52
CA LEU A 89 4.04 -7.73 -0.12
C LEU A 89 3.91 -6.29 0.41
N ASN A 90 3.70 -5.33 -0.48
CA ASN A 90 3.49 -3.93 -0.11
C ASN A 90 1.98 -3.68 0.04
N ILE A 91 1.33 -4.49 0.88
CA ILE A 91 -0.05 -4.24 1.27
C ILE A 91 -0.01 -3.13 2.31
N SER A 92 -0.11 -1.90 1.81
CA SER A 92 -0.16 -0.66 2.58
C SER A 92 -1.15 -0.69 3.74
N LEU A 93 -2.13 -1.61 3.70
CA LEU A 93 -3.18 -1.71 4.69
C LEU A 93 -2.82 -2.53 5.95
N CYS A 94 -1.74 -3.31 5.94
CA CYS A 94 -1.38 -4.12 7.11
C CYS A 94 -0.89 -3.27 8.30
N ALA A 95 -0.19 -2.15 8.04
CA ALA A 95 0.24 -1.22 9.08
C ALA A 95 -0.93 -0.49 9.78
N PRO A 96 -1.86 0.18 9.06
CA PRO A 96 -3.02 0.80 9.70
C PRO A 96 -3.97 -0.24 10.29
N ALA A 97 -4.11 -1.43 9.70
CA ALA A 97 -4.90 -2.51 10.28
C ALA A 97 -4.32 -2.97 11.63
N LEU A 98 -3.00 -3.01 11.80
CA LEU A 98 -2.38 -3.33 13.08
C LEU A 98 -2.78 -2.31 14.16
N ILE A 99 -2.70 -1.03 13.85
CA ILE A 99 -3.04 0.07 14.78
C ILE A 99 -4.51 -0.01 15.18
N VAL A 100 -5.41 -0.15 14.20
CA VAL A 100 -6.87 -0.16 14.43
C VAL A 100 -7.33 -1.41 15.19
N THR A 101 -6.69 -2.55 14.94
CA THR A 101 -7.09 -3.83 15.54
C THR A 101 -6.32 -4.17 16.82
N GLY A 102 -5.34 -3.35 17.20
CA GLY A 102 -4.47 -3.58 18.36
C GLY A 102 -3.65 -4.86 18.26
N GLY A 103 -3.27 -5.29 17.05
CA GLY A 103 -2.52 -6.53 16.84
C GLY A 103 -3.36 -7.80 16.69
N ASN A 104 -4.69 -7.71 16.58
CA ASN A 104 -5.53 -8.88 16.34
C ASN A 104 -5.45 -9.34 14.87
N LEU A 105 -4.65 -10.40 14.64
CA LEU A 105 -4.41 -10.98 13.31
C LEU A 105 -5.68 -11.29 12.51
N ILE A 106 -6.72 -11.83 13.16
CA ILE A 106 -7.97 -12.21 12.47
C ILE A 106 -8.68 -10.95 11.95
N ARG A 107 -8.75 -9.90 12.78
CA ARG A 107 -9.37 -8.63 12.36
C ARG A 107 -8.56 -7.96 11.25
N MET A 108 -7.23 -8.03 11.31
CA MET A 108 -6.36 -7.54 10.24
C MET A 108 -6.64 -8.26 8.92
N ILE A 109 -6.82 -9.59 8.97
CA ILE A 109 -7.12 -10.39 7.78
C ILE A 109 -8.51 -10.04 7.22
N ILE A 110 -9.51 -9.85 8.07
CA ILE A 110 -10.85 -9.47 7.60
C ILE A 110 -10.81 -8.10 6.90
N LEU A 111 -10.14 -7.11 7.50
CA LEU A 111 -9.99 -5.78 6.92
C LEU A 111 -9.21 -5.79 5.60
N GLY A 112 -8.10 -6.54 5.54
CA GLY A 112 -7.34 -6.69 4.30
C GLY A 112 -8.18 -7.33 3.20
N THR A 113 -8.93 -8.39 3.50
CA THR A 113 -9.79 -9.08 2.52
C THR A 113 -10.86 -8.15 1.94
N ILE A 114 -11.51 -7.34 2.78
CA ILE A 114 -12.58 -6.43 2.35
C ILE A 114 -12.02 -5.30 1.47
N THR A 115 -10.81 -4.84 1.78
CA THR A 115 -10.20 -3.69 1.09
C THR A 115 -9.49 -4.10 -0.20
N THR A 116 -8.94 -5.31 -0.30
CA THR A 116 -8.23 -5.80 -1.48
C THR A 116 -8.97 -5.58 -2.81
N PRO A 117 -10.27 -5.91 -2.95
CA PRO A 117 -11.02 -5.62 -4.18
C PRO A 117 -11.04 -4.14 -4.56
N ILE A 118 -11.17 -3.25 -3.58
CA ILE A 118 -11.18 -1.79 -3.79
C ILE A 118 -9.83 -1.34 -4.35
N PHE A 119 -8.73 -1.84 -3.79
CA PHE A 119 -7.39 -1.54 -4.28
C PHE A 119 -7.19 -1.98 -5.74
N LEU A 120 -7.64 -3.20 -6.09
CA LEU A 120 -7.52 -3.73 -7.45
C LEU A 120 -8.33 -2.92 -8.48
N TYR A 121 -9.56 -2.52 -8.15
CA TYR A 121 -10.38 -1.70 -9.04
C TYR A 121 -9.81 -0.30 -9.23
N VAL A 122 -9.39 0.36 -8.14
CA VAL A 122 -8.77 1.69 -8.23
C VAL A 122 -7.46 1.63 -9.04
N SER A 123 -6.65 0.60 -8.82
CA SER A 123 -5.42 0.39 -9.60
C SER A 123 -5.71 0.16 -11.08
N THR A 124 -6.78 -0.56 -11.41
CA THR A 124 -7.21 -0.76 -12.80
C THR A 124 -7.65 0.56 -13.44
N PHE A 125 -8.37 1.42 -12.70
CA PHE A 125 -8.77 2.74 -13.18
C PHE A 125 -7.57 3.65 -13.46
N PHE A 126 -6.60 3.70 -12.56
CA PHE A 126 -5.40 4.53 -12.73
C PHE A 126 -4.40 3.99 -13.76
N ALA A 127 -4.53 2.74 -14.20
CA ALA A 127 -3.61 2.12 -15.15
C ALA A 127 -3.53 2.91 -16.47
N GLY A 128 -4.67 3.40 -16.98
CA GLY A 128 -4.71 4.22 -18.20
C GLY A 128 -3.93 5.52 -18.03
N THR A 129 -4.25 6.30 -17.01
CA THR A 129 -3.63 7.61 -16.75
C THR A 129 -2.12 7.52 -16.52
N ILE A 130 -1.66 6.51 -15.78
CA ILE A 130 -0.22 6.32 -15.54
C ILE A 130 0.50 5.94 -16.84
N THR A 131 -0.12 5.10 -17.67
CA THR A 131 0.42 4.69 -18.97
C THR A 131 0.52 5.88 -19.93
N ASP A 132 -0.52 6.70 -20.02
CA ASP A 132 -0.53 7.90 -20.86
C ASP A 132 0.53 8.91 -20.41
N LEU A 133 0.70 9.08 -19.09
CA LEU A 133 1.75 9.93 -18.54
C LEU A 133 3.15 9.41 -18.90
N ALA A 134 3.39 8.10 -18.79
CA ALA A 134 4.66 7.48 -19.16
C ALA A 134 4.98 7.66 -20.65
N HIS A 135 3.98 7.58 -21.53
CA HIS A 135 4.14 7.87 -22.95
C HIS A 135 4.45 9.35 -23.21
N SER A 136 3.75 10.27 -22.54
CA SER A 136 3.95 11.72 -22.72
C SER A 136 5.32 12.21 -22.25
N THR A 137 5.88 11.58 -21.21
CA THR A 137 7.17 11.93 -20.62
C THR A 137 8.34 11.20 -21.30
N GLY A 138 8.06 10.19 -22.14
CA GLY A 138 9.08 9.38 -22.79
C GLY A 138 9.90 8.53 -21.82
N ALA A 139 9.43 8.34 -20.58
CA ALA A 139 10.22 7.71 -19.52
C ALA A 139 10.49 6.23 -19.78
N ILE A 140 9.62 5.54 -20.53
CA ILE A 140 9.68 4.08 -20.72
C ILE A 140 9.18 3.71 -22.13
N SER A 141 9.92 2.85 -22.84
CA SER A 141 9.46 2.21 -24.08
C SER A 141 8.63 0.98 -23.76
N LEU A 142 7.31 1.11 -23.78
CA LEU A 142 6.37 0.02 -23.55
C LEU A 142 6.13 -0.77 -24.84
N LYS A 143 6.10 -2.12 -24.74
CA LYS A 143 5.65 -2.96 -25.85
C LYS A 143 4.13 -2.81 -26.04
N ALA A 144 3.66 -2.94 -27.28
CA ALA A 144 2.24 -2.83 -27.61
C ALA A 144 1.40 -3.78 -26.74
N GLY A 145 0.43 -3.23 -26.00
CA GLY A 145 -0.45 -3.96 -25.08
C GLY A 145 -0.02 -4.00 -23.62
N GLN A 146 1.12 -3.39 -23.23
CA GLN A 146 1.52 -3.25 -21.82
C GLN A 146 1.00 -1.94 -21.23
N GLN A 147 0.40 -2.04 -20.05
CA GLN A 147 0.00 -0.89 -19.24
C GLN A 147 0.82 -0.85 -17.95
N ILE A 148 1.11 0.36 -17.49
CA ILE A 148 1.74 0.61 -16.19
C ILE A 148 0.63 0.99 -15.22
N THR A 149 0.63 0.33 -14.08
CA THR A 149 -0.29 0.60 -12.98
C THR A 149 0.46 0.55 -11.67
N TRP A 150 -0.15 1.11 -10.64
CA TRP A 150 0.35 1.05 -9.28
C TRP A 150 -0.65 0.33 -8.39
N SER A 151 -0.37 -0.95 -8.09
CA SER A 151 -1.29 -1.83 -7.37
C SER A 151 -1.44 -1.55 -5.87
N THR A 152 -0.51 -0.78 -5.29
CA THR A 152 -0.44 -0.49 -3.84
C THR A 152 -0.62 1.00 -3.59
N LEU A 153 -1.58 1.56 -4.32
CA LEU A 153 -1.86 2.98 -4.34
C LEU A 153 -2.34 3.41 -2.94
N GLU A 154 -1.47 4.10 -2.19
CA GLU A 154 -1.78 4.61 -0.85
C GLU A 154 -3.08 5.43 -0.88
N TYR A 155 -3.96 5.19 0.10
CA TYR A 155 -5.29 5.79 0.20
C TYR A 155 -6.08 5.76 -1.12
N PRO A 156 -6.42 4.56 -1.64
CA PRO A 156 -6.99 4.42 -2.98
C PRO A 156 -8.37 5.08 -3.10
N VAL A 157 -9.18 5.03 -2.04
CA VAL A 157 -10.50 5.66 -1.99
C VAL A 157 -10.37 7.19 -2.08
N PHE A 158 -9.49 7.79 -1.28
CA PHE A 158 -9.22 9.23 -1.34
C PHE A 158 -8.78 9.65 -2.75
N ARG A 159 -7.78 8.97 -3.32
CA ARG A 159 -7.28 9.33 -4.64
C ARG A 159 -8.31 9.14 -5.75
N TYR A 160 -9.13 8.09 -5.69
CA TYR A 160 -10.21 7.89 -6.65
C TYR A 160 -11.24 9.03 -6.58
N ILE A 161 -11.66 9.40 -5.36
CA ILE A 161 -12.64 10.48 -5.13
C ILE A 161 -12.11 11.83 -5.66
N PHE A 162 -10.86 12.16 -5.35
CA PHE A 162 -10.25 13.41 -5.81
C PHE A 162 -9.95 13.41 -7.32
N ALA A 163 -9.63 12.25 -7.90
CA ALA A 163 -9.46 12.12 -9.35
C ALA A 163 -10.79 12.28 -10.11
N GLU A 164 -11.87 11.67 -9.62
CA GLU A 164 -13.23 11.87 -10.15
C GLU A 164 -13.70 13.32 -10.00
N ALA A 165 -13.43 13.96 -8.86
CA ALA A 165 -13.73 15.37 -8.65
C ALA A 165 -12.94 16.28 -9.62
N SER A 166 -11.68 15.93 -9.93
CA SER A 166 -10.86 16.63 -10.93
C SER A 166 -11.38 16.48 -12.36
N GLN A 167 -12.18 15.45 -12.65
CA GLN A 167 -12.81 15.25 -13.96
C GLN A 167 -14.16 15.99 -14.07
N PHE A 168 -14.54 16.78 -13.05
CA PHE A 168 -15.81 17.52 -12.96
C PHE A 168 -17.08 16.64 -13.05
N THR A 169 -16.98 15.37 -12.68
CA THR A 169 -18.13 14.47 -12.61
C THR A 169 -19.00 14.80 -11.39
N ILE A 170 -20.33 14.84 -11.54
CA ILE A 170 -21.29 15.09 -10.44
C ILE A 170 -21.12 14.07 -9.30
N LEU A 171 -20.81 12.80 -9.64
CA LEU A 171 -20.54 11.74 -8.67
C LEU A 171 -19.26 12.01 -7.85
N GLY A 172 -18.22 12.59 -8.45
CA GLY A 172 -16.99 12.98 -7.75
C GLY A 172 -17.24 14.01 -6.66
N PHE A 173 -18.05 15.03 -6.94
CA PHE A 173 -18.42 16.04 -5.94
C PHE A 173 -19.27 15.47 -4.80
N ILE A 174 -20.17 14.53 -5.08
CA ILE A 174 -20.95 13.83 -4.05
C ILE A 174 -20.03 13.00 -3.15
N PHE A 175 -19.07 12.26 -3.72
CA PHE A 175 -18.14 11.47 -2.92
C PHE A 175 -17.17 12.34 -2.12
N VAL A 176 -16.73 13.48 -2.63
CA VAL A 176 -15.94 14.47 -1.86
C VAL A 176 -16.76 15.01 -0.68
N ALA A 177 -18.02 15.37 -0.91
CA ALA A 177 -18.90 15.87 0.15
C ALA A 177 -19.13 14.84 1.25
N ILE A 178 -19.35 13.57 0.88
CA ILE A 178 -19.47 12.47 1.84
C ILE A 178 -18.16 12.27 2.61
N TRP A 179 -17.01 12.34 1.94
CA TRP A 179 -15.70 12.15 2.57
C TRP A 179 -15.35 13.28 3.55
N VAL A 180 -15.70 14.54 3.26
CA VAL A 180 -15.45 15.68 4.15
C VAL A 180 -16.31 15.63 5.42
N VAL A 181 -17.46 14.96 5.37
CA VAL A 181 -18.40 14.82 6.50
C VAL A 181 -18.03 13.65 7.43
N LEU A 182 -17.23 12.69 6.96
CA LEU A 182 -16.86 11.45 7.65
C LEU A 182 -15.52 11.60 8.42
#